data_AF-A0A9P6YVC0-F1
#
_entry.id   AF-A0A9P6YVC0-F1
#
_cell.length_a   1.000
_cell.length_b   1.000
_cell.length_c   1.000
_cell.angle_alpha   90.00
_cell.angle_beta   90.00
_cell.angle_gamma   90.00
#
_symmetry.space_group_name_H-M   'P 1'
#
loop_
_entity.id
_entity.type
_entity.pdbx_description
1 polymer ?
#
loop_
_entity_poly.entity_id
_entity_poly.type
_entity_poly.pdbx_seq_one_letter_code
_entity_poly.pdbx_strand_id
1 'polypeptide(L)'
;MQLDRVGLLATVPRPPASPSSLQLKPLTKRSPPPELEFSPLQKASKSKYAPPLPSQTAAARTFSPPSTNQGFKYLYLPIQRRLPIRQIRSLLRRLHINSNRVLDIHYPDRHLVALLLHNDYEAEVRSQLEKLEILIHDDYDPMDPNNLRNPYYDDFDQDEKECAAWSVFTQRVIRAIRRLKGPVQRAVVRFFVDKDIIASVVLNELFPVKQT
;
A
#
# COMPACT_ATOMS: atom_id res chain seq x y z
N MET A 1 -57.43 -36.16 -12.08
CA MET A 1 -57.21 -37.30 -13.00
C MET A 1 -55.73 -37.63 -12.98
N GLN A 2 -55.40 -38.72 -12.28
CA GLN A 2 -54.18 -39.51 -12.44
C GLN A 2 -54.07 -40.00 -13.89
N LEU A 3 -52.84 -40.23 -14.37
CA LEU A 3 -52.44 -41.58 -14.81
C LEU A 3 -50.92 -41.68 -14.96
N ASP A 4 -50.37 -42.55 -14.11
CA ASP A 4 -49.06 -43.17 -14.13
C ASP A 4 -48.78 -44.02 -15.38
N ARG A 5 -47.48 -44.20 -15.68
CA ARG A 5 -46.80 -45.46 -16.13
C ARG A 5 -45.33 -45.12 -16.39
N VAL A 6 -44.32 -45.57 -15.64
CA VAL A 6 -43.87 -46.91 -15.18
C VAL A 6 -43.28 -47.80 -16.28
N GLY A 7 -41.96 -48.06 -16.15
CA GLY A 7 -41.27 -49.34 -16.39
C GLY A 7 -40.65 -49.55 -17.77
N LEU A 8 -39.52 -50.24 -17.99
CA LEU A 8 -38.61 -51.13 -17.23
C LEU A 8 -37.32 -51.21 -18.11
N LEU A 9 -36.04 -51.23 -17.67
CA LEU A 9 -35.26 -52.19 -16.84
C LEU A 9 -34.22 -52.95 -17.70
N ALA A 10 -32.93 -52.75 -17.39
CA ALA A 10 -31.82 -53.73 -17.54
C ALA A 10 -30.57 -53.11 -16.84
N THR A 11 -30.24 -53.43 -15.57
CA THR A 11 -29.66 -54.66 -14.98
C THR A 11 -28.22 -54.93 -15.46
N VAL A 12 -27.19 -54.42 -14.74
CA VAL A 12 -26.26 -55.12 -13.78
C VAL A 12 -24.92 -55.52 -14.47
N PRO A 13 -23.73 -55.64 -13.83
CA PRO A 13 -23.40 -55.65 -12.39
C PRO A 13 -22.26 -54.71 -11.89
N ARG A 14 -22.27 -54.51 -10.56
CA ARG A 14 -21.15 -54.25 -9.62
C ARG A 14 -20.91 -55.59 -8.85
N PRO A 15 -19.97 -55.77 -7.90
CA PRO A 15 -18.70 -55.11 -7.51
C PRO A 15 -17.57 -56.21 -7.41
N PRO A 16 -16.46 -56.17 -6.60
CA PRO A 16 -16.38 -55.81 -5.17
C PRO A 16 -15.27 -54.80 -4.81
N ALA A 17 -15.50 -54.11 -3.70
CA ALA A 17 -14.48 -53.41 -2.94
C ALA A 17 -13.62 -54.42 -2.16
N SER A 18 -12.34 -54.11 -1.97
CA SER A 18 -11.57 -54.59 -0.82
C SER A 18 -10.48 -53.57 -0.44
N PRO A 19 -10.13 -53.51 0.85
CA PRO A 19 -9.38 -52.41 1.46
C PRO A 19 -7.88 -52.73 1.52
N SER A 20 -7.02 -51.71 1.54
CA SER A 20 -5.67 -51.89 2.05
C SER A 20 -5.09 -50.58 2.55
N SER A 21 -5.14 -50.47 3.88
CA SER A 21 -4.26 -49.67 4.71
C SER A 21 -2.81 -49.86 4.28
N LEU A 22 -2.17 -48.81 3.80
CA LEU A 22 -0.71 -48.78 3.75
C LEU A 22 -0.20 -48.36 5.13
N GLN A 23 0.23 -49.38 5.85
CA GLN A 23 0.99 -49.35 7.08
C GLN A 23 2.16 -48.34 7.01
N LEU A 24 2.35 -47.62 8.11
CA LEU A 24 3.61 -47.01 8.49
C LEU A 24 4.71 -48.09 8.49
N LYS A 25 5.76 -47.87 7.68
CA LYS A 25 6.96 -48.72 7.70
C LYS A 25 7.67 -48.60 9.05
N PRO A 26 8.20 -49.71 9.63
CA PRO A 26 8.92 -49.66 10.90
C PRO A 26 10.22 -48.88 10.78
N LEU A 27 10.48 -48.03 11.79
CA LEU A 27 11.72 -47.33 12.02
C LEU A 27 12.87 -48.34 12.16
N THR A 28 13.63 -48.54 11.08
CA THR A 28 14.86 -49.32 11.15
C THR A 28 15.90 -48.47 11.87
N LYS A 29 16.34 -48.95 13.05
CA LYS A 29 17.49 -48.42 13.80
C LYS A 29 18.69 -48.30 12.86
N ARG A 30 19.07 -47.06 12.52
CA ARG A 30 20.33 -46.75 11.84
C ARG A 30 21.38 -46.49 12.92
N SER A 31 22.50 -47.20 12.81
CA SER A 31 23.70 -47.08 13.64
C SER A 31 24.21 -45.63 13.71
N PRO A 32 24.90 -45.24 14.81
CA PRO A 32 25.39 -43.88 14.98
C PRO A 32 26.39 -43.51 13.87
N PRO A 33 26.36 -42.28 13.34
CA PRO A 33 27.36 -41.80 12.39
C PRO A 33 28.72 -41.68 13.08
N PRO A 34 29.84 -41.96 12.40
CA PRO A 34 31.16 -41.64 12.94
C PRO A 34 31.26 -40.13 13.16
N GLU A 35 31.74 -39.79 14.34
CA GLU A 35 32.02 -38.44 14.83
C GLU A 35 32.86 -37.69 13.79
N LEU A 36 32.22 -36.78 13.06
CA LEU A 36 32.90 -35.84 12.20
C LEU A 36 33.54 -34.80 13.12
N GLU A 37 34.80 -35.08 13.45
CA GLU A 37 35.83 -34.13 13.88
C GLU A 37 35.52 -32.72 13.35
N PHE A 38 35.12 -31.83 14.26
CA PHE A 38 34.94 -30.41 13.95
C PHE A 38 36.30 -29.82 13.61
N SER A 39 36.62 -29.75 12.32
CA SER A 39 37.77 -28.98 11.84
C SER A 39 37.45 -27.48 11.95
N PRO A 40 38.19 -26.69 12.75
CA PRO A 40 37.97 -25.25 12.80
C PRO A 40 38.71 -24.56 11.64
N LEU A 41 38.11 -23.47 11.16
CA LEU A 41 38.62 -22.51 10.18
C LEU A 41 38.37 -22.85 8.70
N GLN A 42 37.18 -22.51 8.23
CA GLN A 42 37.06 -21.85 6.93
C GLN A 42 36.85 -20.35 7.16
N LYS A 43 37.88 -19.57 6.80
CA LYS A 43 37.79 -18.12 6.66
C LYS A 43 36.60 -17.80 5.78
N ALA A 44 35.58 -17.14 6.35
CA ALA A 44 34.53 -16.52 5.56
C ALA A 44 35.20 -15.57 4.57
N SER A 45 35.21 -15.95 3.29
CA SER A 45 35.45 -15.00 2.22
C SER A 45 34.38 -13.93 2.38
N LYS A 46 34.80 -12.69 2.61
CA LYS A 46 33.89 -11.54 2.64
C LYS A 46 33.32 -11.41 1.23
N SER A 47 32.24 -12.14 0.96
CA SER A 47 31.35 -11.88 -0.17
C SER A 47 30.98 -10.41 -0.07
N LYS A 48 31.37 -9.62 -1.09
CA LYS A 48 30.86 -8.26 -1.27
C LYS A 48 29.35 -8.41 -1.37
N TYR A 49 28.63 -8.18 -0.27
CA TYR A 49 27.18 -8.29 -0.23
C TYR A 49 26.62 -7.34 -1.27
N ALA A 50 26.06 -7.89 -2.34
CA ALA A 50 25.25 -7.10 -3.26
C ALA A 50 24.10 -6.48 -2.45
N PRO A 51 23.75 -5.21 -2.70
CA PRO A 51 22.64 -4.57 -2.00
C PRO A 51 21.35 -5.39 -2.23
N PRO A 52 20.51 -5.55 -1.19
CA PRO A 52 19.27 -6.30 -1.31
C PRO A 52 18.39 -5.74 -2.44
N LEU A 53 17.71 -6.64 -3.16
CA LEU A 53 16.72 -6.22 -4.15
C LEU A 53 15.56 -5.48 -3.47
N PRO A 54 14.87 -4.54 -4.13
CA PRO A 54 13.74 -3.82 -3.54
C PRO A 54 12.64 -4.72 -2.96
N SER A 55 12.42 -5.89 -3.59
CA SER A 55 11.48 -6.91 -3.07
C SER A 55 11.93 -7.54 -1.76
N GLN A 56 13.25 -7.78 -1.60
CA GLN A 56 13.82 -8.32 -0.37
C GLN A 56 13.76 -7.29 0.76
N THR A 57 14.08 -6.03 0.47
CA THR A 57 13.95 -4.94 1.44
C THR A 57 12.50 -4.77 1.89
N ALA A 58 11.53 -4.90 0.98
CA ALA A 58 10.11 -4.85 1.33
C ALA A 58 9.69 -6.03 2.22
N ALA A 59 10.14 -7.25 1.94
CA ALA A 59 9.85 -8.43 2.77
C ALA A 59 10.48 -8.32 4.16
N ALA A 60 11.73 -7.84 4.25
CA ALA A 60 12.42 -7.65 5.53
C ALA A 60 11.67 -6.64 6.44
N ARG A 61 11.07 -5.59 5.85
CA ARG A 61 10.26 -4.62 6.60
C ARG A 61 9.03 -5.24 7.26
N THR A 62 8.44 -6.31 6.70
CA THR A 62 7.30 -7.00 7.32
C THR A 62 7.66 -7.63 8.67
N PHE A 63 8.92 -8.03 8.84
CA PHE A 63 9.43 -8.65 10.08
C PHE A 63 10.22 -7.67 10.95
N SER A 64 10.35 -6.42 10.51
CA SER A 64 11.00 -5.37 11.29
C SER A 64 9.99 -4.77 12.29
N PRO A 65 10.44 -4.27 13.45
CA PRO A 65 9.59 -3.50 14.34
C PRO A 65 8.94 -2.32 13.59
N PRO A 66 7.72 -1.90 13.98
CA PRO A 66 7.11 -0.70 13.43
C PRO A 66 8.05 0.49 13.61
N SER A 67 8.19 1.33 12.57
CA SER A 67 9.00 2.53 12.70
C SER A 67 8.41 3.48 13.72
N THR A 68 9.25 4.28 14.37
CA THR A 68 8.79 5.36 15.26
C THR A 68 8.12 6.51 14.48
N ASN A 69 8.36 6.59 13.17
CA ASN A 69 7.82 7.64 12.29
C ASN A 69 6.53 7.16 11.60
N GLN A 70 5.55 6.75 12.39
CA GLN A 70 4.23 6.39 11.88
C GLN A 70 3.51 7.65 11.40
N GLY A 71 3.23 7.72 10.10
CA GLY A 71 2.57 8.88 9.54
C GLY A 71 2.52 8.86 8.02
N PHE A 72 1.88 9.89 7.47
CA PHE A 72 1.71 10.05 6.04
C PHE A 72 2.13 11.44 5.60
N LYS A 73 2.65 11.53 4.38
CA LYS A 73 3.10 12.80 3.81
C LYS A 73 2.77 12.87 2.33
N TYR A 74 2.49 14.09 1.87
CA TYR A 74 2.41 14.41 0.46
C TYR A 74 3.79 14.80 -0.07
N LEU A 75 4.19 14.18 -1.19
CA LEU A 75 5.29 14.69 -2.02
C LEU A 75 4.70 15.39 -3.24
N TYR A 76 5.23 16.56 -3.55
CA TYR A 76 4.81 17.37 -4.69
C TYR A 76 5.86 17.28 -5.78
N LEU A 77 5.45 16.78 -6.94
CA LEU A 77 6.34 16.57 -8.08
C LEU A 77 5.93 17.48 -9.23
N PRO A 78 6.89 18.15 -9.88
CA PRO A 78 6.61 18.90 -11.10
C PRO A 78 6.19 17.96 -12.22
N ILE A 79 5.18 18.38 -12.97
CA ILE A 79 4.71 17.69 -14.18
C ILE A 79 4.50 18.71 -15.29
N GLN A 80 4.95 18.37 -16.50
CA GLN A 80 4.79 19.24 -17.67
C GLN A 80 3.32 19.39 -18.09
N ARG A 81 2.56 18.30 -17.97
CA ARG A 81 1.14 18.24 -18.32
C ARG A 81 0.40 17.28 -17.42
N ARG A 82 -0.89 17.53 -17.20
CA ARG A 82 -1.77 16.61 -16.49
C ARG A 82 -1.96 15.33 -17.30
N LEU A 83 -1.82 14.19 -16.61
CA LEU A 83 -2.01 12.87 -17.21
C LEU A 83 -3.14 12.11 -16.47
N PRO A 84 -3.80 11.14 -17.10
CA PRO A 84 -4.66 10.23 -16.36
C PRO A 84 -3.89 9.55 -15.22
N ILE A 85 -4.53 9.35 -14.05
CA ILE A 85 -3.88 8.73 -12.87
C ILE A 85 -3.25 7.37 -13.21
N ARG A 86 -3.89 6.60 -14.10
CA ARG A 86 -3.36 5.32 -14.61
C ARG A 86 -1.98 5.49 -15.28
N GLN A 87 -1.80 6.57 -16.04
CA GLN A 87 -0.53 6.88 -16.71
C GLN A 87 0.52 7.32 -15.69
N ILE A 88 0.17 8.17 -14.71
CA ILE A 88 1.10 8.52 -13.61
C ILE A 88 1.59 7.28 -12.90
N ARG A 89 0.69 6.37 -12.52
CA ARG A 89 1.08 5.08 -11.91
C ARG A 89 2.01 4.26 -12.79
N SER A 90 1.82 4.31 -14.12
CA SER A 90 2.73 3.65 -15.06
C SER A 90 4.09 4.32 -15.15
N LEU A 91 4.15 5.65 -15.09
CA LEU A 91 5.41 6.39 -15.06
C LEU A 91 6.17 6.11 -13.76
N LEU A 92 5.50 6.14 -12.60
CA LEU A 92 6.13 5.80 -11.32
C LEU A 92 6.78 4.41 -11.36
N ARG A 93 6.09 3.40 -11.91
CA ARG A 93 6.68 2.06 -12.09
C ARG A 93 7.91 2.05 -13.00
N ARG A 94 7.93 2.87 -14.06
CA ARG A 94 9.09 3.03 -14.96
C ARG A 94 10.26 3.72 -14.26
N LEU A 95 10.00 4.58 -13.29
CA LEU A 95 11.01 5.20 -12.41
C LEU A 95 11.43 4.28 -11.25
N HIS A 96 11.04 3.00 -11.28
CA HIS A 96 11.24 2.02 -10.20
C HIS A 96 10.56 2.37 -8.87
N ILE A 97 9.62 3.32 -8.87
CA ILE A 97 8.76 3.65 -7.73
C ILE A 97 7.61 2.64 -7.67
N ASN A 98 7.48 1.95 -6.55
CA ASN A 98 6.39 1.02 -6.28
C ASN A 98 5.07 1.79 -6.10
N SER A 99 4.32 1.89 -7.19
CA SER A 99 3.02 2.55 -7.24
C SER A 99 1.97 1.97 -6.29
N ASN A 100 2.12 0.75 -5.76
CA ASN A 100 1.17 0.17 -4.80
C ASN A 100 1.32 0.76 -3.40
N ARG A 101 2.51 1.33 -3.09
CA ARG A 101 2.79 2.03 -1.83
C ARG A 101 2.41 3.52 -1.88
N VAL A 102 2.04 4.00 -3.06
CA VAL A 102 1.48 5.34 -3.28
C VAL A 102 -0.01 5.28 -3.01
N LEU A 103 -0.43 5.83 -1.88
CA LEU A 103 -1.78 5.70 -1.35
C LEU A 103 -2.79 6.49 -2.18
N ASP A 104 -2.44 7.72 -2.52
CA ASP A 104 -3.27 8.61 -3.34
C ASP A 104 -2.43 9.41 -4.33
N ILE A 105 -3.06 9.78 -5.45
CA ILE A 105 -2.49 10.64 -6.48
C ILE A 105 -3.55 11.66 -6.85
N HIS A 106 -3.23 12.94 -6.69
CA HIS A 106 -4.10 14.02 -7.14
C HIS A 106 -3.30 15.21 -7.66
N TYR A 107 -4.00 16.18 -8.25
CA TYR A 107 -3.41 17.36 -8.86
C TYR A 107 -3.77 18.61 -8.03
N PRO A 108 -2.88 19.07 -7.13
CA PRO A 108 -3.15 20.26 -6.35
C PRO A 108 -3.10 21.55 -7.20
N ASP A 109 -2.28 21.55 -8.25
CA ASP A 109 -2.15 22.64 -9.23
C ASP A 109 -2.02 22.09 -10.67
N ARG A 110 -1.83 22.95 -11.68
CA ARG A 110 -1.74 22.60 -13.11
C ARG A 110 -0.47 21.83 -13.44
N HIS A 111 0.65 22.19 -12.81
CA HIS A 111 1.99 21.65 -13.07
C HIS A 111 2.55 20.83 -11.91
N LEU A 112 1.69 20.43 -10.97
CA LEU A 112 2.08 19.64 -9.80
C LEU A 112 1.20 18.41 -9.67
N VAL A 113 1.84 17.30 -9.29
CA VAL A 113 1.16 16.09 -8.84
C VAL A 113 1.54 15.84 -7.38
N ALA A 114 0.53 15.57 -6.55
CA ALA A 114 0.71 15.21 -5.15
C ALA A 114 0.62 13.68 -5.00
N LEU A 115 1.61 13.10 -4.34
CA LEU A 115 1.65 11.67 -3.99
C LEU A 115 1.52 11.50 -2.49
N LEU A 116 0.47 10.83 -2.02
CA LEU A 116 0.34 10.46 -0.60
C LEU A 116 1.12 9.19 -0.32
N LEU A 117 2.04 9.23 0.63
CA LEU A 117 2.94 8.12 0.98
C LEU A 117 2.97 7.92 2.49
N HIS A 118 3.35 6.71 2.91
CA HIS A 118 3.79 6.49 4.28
C HIS A 118 5.20 7.05 4.47
N ASN A 119 5.49 7.63 5.64
CA ASN A 119 6.78 8.29 5.92
C ASN A 119 7.99 7.37 5.69
N ASP A 120 7.91 6.09 6.08
CA ASP A 120 8.98 5.10 5.82
C ASP A 120 9.28 4.85 4.33
N TYR A 121 8.36 5.23 3.43
CA TYR A 121 8.58 5.11 1.99
C TYR A 121 9.19 6.36 1.36
N GLU A 122 9.12 7.50 2.06
CA GLU A 122 9.53 8.80 1.54
C GLU A 122 11.00 8.82 1.09
N ALA A 123 11.91 8.31 1.92
CA ALA A 123 13.34 8.28 1.62
C ALA A 123 13.67 7.42 0.37
N GLU A 124 12.94 6.31 0.18
CA GLU A 124 13.12 5.45 -1.00
C GLU A 124 12.64 6.15 -2.27
N VAL A 125 11.50 6.85 -2.22
CA VAL A 125 10.98 7.63 -3.34
C VAL A 125 11.90 8.81 -3.66
N ARG A 126 12.35 9.56 -2.65
CA ARG A 126 13.31 10.67 -2.84
C ARG A 126 14.58 10.20 -3.51
N SER A 127 15.19 9.12 -3.02
CA SER A 127 16.42 8.57 -3.61
C SER A 127 16.24 8.14 -5.08
N GLN A 128 15.07 7.61 -5.45
CA GLN A 128 14.80 7.23 -6.84
C GLN A 128 14.62 8.44 -7.77
N LEU A 129 14.00 9.50 -7.28
CA LEU A 129 13.80 10.73 -8.02
C LEU A 129 15.10 11.53 -8.17
N GLU A 130 15.89 11.61 -7.11
CA GLU A 130 17.20 12.28 -7.09
C GLU A 130 18.19 11.65 -8.08
N LYS A 131 18.20 10.31 -8.19
CA LYS A 131 19.00 9.59 -9.21
C LYS A 131 18.69 9.99 -10.65
N LEU A 132 17.53 10.57 -10.90
CA LEU A 132 17.06 11.00 -12.21
C LEU A 132 16.98 12.52 -12.31
N GLU A 133 17.57 13.24 -11.35
CA GLU A 133 17.59 14.71 -11.27
C GLU A 133 16.18 15.33 -11.27
N ILE A 134 15.19 14.58 -10.77
CA ILE A 134 13.82 15.08 -10.62
C ILE A 134 13.72 15.79 -9.27
N LEU A 135 13.60 17.13 -9.34
CA LEU A 135 13.43 17.97 -8.16
C LEU A 135 12.03 17.78 -7.56
N ILE A 136 11.99 17.57 -6.25
CA ILE A 136 10.76 17.55 -5.46
C ILE A 136 10.48 18.99 -5.01
N HIS A 137 9.21 19.40 -5.10
CA HIS A 137 8.78 20.73 -4.67
C HIS A 137 8.48 20.72 -3.17
N ASP A 138 9.53 20.67 -2.33
CA ASP A 138 9.39 20.58 -0.87
C ASP A 138 8.79 21.85 -0.24
N ASP A 139 8.96 23.02 -0.87
CA ASP A 139 8.41 24.32 -0.39
C ASP A 139 6.94 24.56 -0.75
N TYR A 140 6.26 23.58 -1.36
CA TYR A 140 4.85 23.75 -1.74
C TYR A 140 3.96 23.59 -0.51
N ASP A 141 3.36 24.70 -0.06
CA ASP A 141 2.33 24.68 0.98
C ASP A 141 0.93 24.52 0.36
N PRO A 142 0.26 23.37 0.54
CA PRO A 142 -1.08 23.16 -0.02
C PRO A 142 -2.16 24.06 0.59
N MET A 143 -1.89 24.73 1.70
CA MET A 143 -2.79 25.66 2.38
C MET A 143 -2.51 27.13 2.04
N ASP A 144 -1.47 27.43 1.25
CA ASP A 144 -1.17 28.80 0.83
C ASP A 144 -2.31 29.35 -0.05
N PRO A 145 -2.94 30.48 0.36
CA PRO A 145 -3.92 31.24 -0.43
C PRO A 145 -3.53 31.45 -1.90
N ASN A 146 -2.24 31.65 -2.19
CA ASN A 146 -1.76 31.92 -3.54
C ASN A 146 -1.94 30.73 -4.51
N ASN A 147 -2.19 29.53 -3.96
CA ASN A 147 -2.50 28.34 -4.75
C ASN A 147 -3.95 28.29 -5.23
N LEU A 148 -4.82 29.20 -4.77
CA LEU A 148 -6.20 29.34 -5.26
C LEU A 148 -6.23 30.01 -6.64
N ARG A 149 -6.05 29.22 -7.71
CA ARG A 149 -6.03 29.71 -9.11
C ARG A 149 -7.42 29.89 -9.75
N ASN A 150 -8.51 29.75 -9.00
CA ASN A 150 -9.86 29.91 -9.53
C ASN A 150 -10.27 31.39 -9.39
N PRO A 151 -10.62 32.08 -10.49
CA PRO A 151 -11.05 33.48 -10.44
C PRO A 151 -12.20 33.77 -9.47
N TYR A 152 -12.97 32.73 -9.11
CA TYR A 152 -13.99 32.81 -8.06
C TYR A 152 -13.47 33.39 -6.73
N TYR A 153 -12.18 33.20 -6.41
CA TYR A 153 -11.58 33.69 -5.16
C TYR A 153 -10.90 35.06 -5.32
N ASP A 154 -10.91 35.69 -6.49
CA ASP A 154 -10.13 36.92 -6.72
C ASP A 154 -10.61 38.06 -5.81
N ASP A 155 -11.93 38.14 -5.63
CA ASP A 155 -12.62 39.15 -4.81
C ASP A 155 -12.56 38.87 -3.29
N PHE A 156 -12.05 37.71 -2.88
CA PHE A 156 -11.99 37.34 -1.47
C PHE A 156 -10.90 38.14 -0.75
N ASP A 157 -11.15 38.50 0.49
CA ASP A 157 -10.10 39.05 1.35
C ASP A 157 -9.09 37.96 1.77
N GLN A 158 -8.07 38.35 2.55
CA GLN A 158 -6.99 37.44 2.93
C GLN A 158 -7.49 36.31 3.84
N ASP A 159 -8.33 36.61 4.82
CA ASP A 159 -8.85 35.64 5.79
C ASP A 159 -9.80 34.65 5.10
N GLU A 160 -10.63 35.15 4.18
CA GLU A 160 -11.50 34.36 3.33
C GLU A 160 -10.70 33.41 2.42
N LYS A 161 -9.59 33.88 1.84
CA LYS A 161 -8.70 33.05 1.01
C LYS A 161 -8.00 31.97 1.83
N GLU A 162 -7.54 32.27 3.04
CA GLU A 162 -6.95 31.28 3.94
C GLU A 162 -7.98 30.20 4.32
N CYS A 163 -9.20 30.61 4.70
CA CYS A 163 -10.31 29.69 4.95
C CYS A 163 -10.64 28.82 3.73
N ALA A 164 -10.66 29.43 2.54
CA ALA A 164 -10.92 28.72 1.29
C ALA A 164 -9.81 27.73 0.94
N ALA A 165 -8.54 28.11 1.10
CA ALA A 165 -7.38 27.24 0.84
C ALA A 165 -7.39 26.02 1.77
N TRP A 166 -7.65 26.26 3.05
CA TRP A 166 -7.86 25.19 4.04
C TRP A 166 -9.00 24.25 3.62
N SER A 167 -10.17 24.81 3.28
CA SER A 167 -11.34 24.02 2.84
C SER A 167 -11.04 23.18 1.61
N VAL A 168 -10.38 23.76 0.59
CA VAL A 168 -9.99 23.06 -0.63
C VAL A 168 -9.02 21.92 -0.33
N PHE A 169 -8.00 22.17 0.49
CA PHE A 169 -7.05 21.12 0.89
C PHE A 169 -7.75 19.99 1.65
N THR A 170 -8.52 20.31 2.69
CA THR A 170 -9.25 19.33 3.50
C THR A 170 -10.20 18.48 2.65
N GLN A 171 -10.91 19.09 1.69
CA GLN A 171 -11.72 18.33 0.75
C GLN A 171 -10.91 17.39 -0.15
N ARG A 172 -9.69 17.78 -0.57
CA ARG A 172 -8.80 16.88 -1.34
C ARG A 172 -8.38 15.69 -0.49
N VAL A 173 -8.04 15.89 0.78
CA VAL A 173 -7.70 14.82 1.73
C VAL A 173 -8.90 13.89 1.96
N ILE A 174 -10.11 14.42 2.20
CA ILE A 174 -11.33 13.60 2.34
C ILE A 174 -11.59 12.77 1.08
N ARG A 175 -11.42 13.36 -0.11
CA ARG A 175 -11.55 12.62 -1.38
C ARG A 175 -10.50 11.51 -1.51
N ALA A 176 -9.25 11.75 -1.10
CA ALA A 176 -8.19 10.74 -1.07
C ALA A 176 -8.56 9.58 -0.14
N ILE A 177 -8.98 9.89 1.08
CA ILE A 177 -9.44 8.93 2.09
C ILE A 177 -10.58 8.06 1.57
N ARG A 178 -11.58 8.65 0.90
CA ARG A 178 -12.72 7.90 0.34
C ARG A 178 -12.31 6.88 -0.74
N ARG A 179 -11.15 7.05 -1.38
CA ARG A 179 -10.59 6.08 -2.35
C ARG A 179 -9.83 4.94 -1.68
N LEU A 180 -9.31 5.17 -0.47
CA LEU A 180 -8.61 4.15 0.31
C LEU A 180 -9.61 3.14 0.89
N LYS A 181 -9.12 1.94 1.22
CA LYS A 181 -9.94 0.87 1.81
C LYS A 181 -9.21 0.17 2.96
N GLY A 182 -9.99 -0.44 3.85
CA GLY A 182 -9.49 -1.34 4.88
C GLY A 182 -8.63 -0.65 5.94
N PRO A 183 -7.60 -1.34 6.48
CA PRO A 183 -6.78 -0.80 7.57
C PRO A 183 -6.05 0.49 7.21
N VAL A 184 -5.59 0.62 5.96
CA VAL A 184 -4.85 1.80 5.48
C VAL A 184 -5.73 3.04 5.52
N GLN A 185 -6.99 2.93 5.11
CA GLN A 185 -7.95 4.04 5.19
C GLN A 185 -8.10 4.53 6.64
N ARG A 186 -8.28 3.60 7.59
CA ARG A 186 -8.42 3.94 9.01
C ARG A 186 -7.18 4.62 9.56
N ALA A 187 -5.98 4.14 9.22
CA ALA A 187 -4.72 4.74 9.65
C ALA A 187 -4.55 6.16 9.10
N VAL A 188 -4.83 6.37 7.82
CA VAL A 188 -4.73 7.69 7.18
C VAL A 188 -5.74 8.67 7.76
N VAL A 189 -6.99 8.26 7.99
CA VAL A 189 -8.00 9.14 8.62
C VAL A 189 -7.56 9.56 10.02
N ARG A 190 -7.14 8.61 10.86
CA ARG A 190 -6.68 8.91 12.22
C ARG A 190 -5.52 9.91 12.20
N PHE A 191 -4.52 9.69 11.36
CA PHE A 191 -3.40 10.62 11.21
C PHE A 191 -3.84 12.05 10.87
N PHE A 192 -4.78 12.23 9.94
CA PHE A 192 -5.26 13.57 9.57
C PHE A 192 -6.20 14.20 10.61
N VAL A 193 -6.88 13.38 11.42
CA VAL A 193 -7.65 13.86 12.59
C VAL A 193 -6.69 14.31 13.70
N ASP A 194 -5.65 13.53 14.01
CA ASP A 194 -4.64 13.87 15.02
C ASP A 194 -3.82 15.11 14.65
N LYS A 195 -3.85 15.51 13.37
CA LYS A 195 -3.23 16.74 12.84
C LYS A 195 -4.20 17.92 12.77
N ASP A 196 -5.43 17.77 13.25
CA ASP A 196 -6.52 18.75 13.17
C ASP A 196 -6.87 19.21 11.75
N ILE A 197 -6.44 18.47 10.72
CA ILE A 197 -6.76 18.75 9.31
C ILE A 197 -8.19 18.32 9.00
N ILE A 198 -8.64 17.21 9.60
CA ILE A 198 -9.98 16.66 9.41
C ILE A 198 -10.72 16.59 10.75
N ALA A 199 -11.98 16.99 10.77
CA ALA A 199 -12.84 16.85 11.94
C ALA A 199 -13.07 15.38 12.32
N SER A 200 -13.10 15.09 13.62
CA SER A 200 -13.36 13.74 14.16
C SER A 200 -14.69 13.14 13.71
N VAL A 201 -15.68 13.96 13.33
CA VAL A 201 -16.95 13.51 12.73
C VAL A 201 -16.71 12.66 11.48
N VAL A 202 -15.73 13.01 10.64
CA VAL A 202 -15.41 12.23 9.43
C VAL A 202 -14.91 10.82 9.77
N LEU A 203 -14.19 10.66 10.89
CA LEU A 203 -13.78 9.34 11.37
C LEU A 203 -14.99 8.50 11.78
N ASN A 204 -15.96 9.11 12.47
CA ASN A 204 -17.19 8.44 12.92
C ASN A 204 -18.11 8.09 11.74
N GLU A 205 -18.20 8.96 10.73
CA GLU A 205 -18.97 8.69 9.50
C GLU A 205 -18.39 7.51 8.71
N LEU A 206 -17.06 7.45 8.57
CA LEU A 206 -16.40 6.38 7.81
C LEU A 206 -16.35 5.06 8.58
N PHE A 207 -16.33 5.12 9.92
CA PHE A 207 -16.23 3.95 10.78
C PHE A 207 -17.24 4.03 11.94
N PRO A 208 -18.55 3.92 11.66
CA PRO A 208 -19.56 3.96 12.71
C PRO A 208 -19.29 2.83 13.70
N VAL A 209 -19.18 3.19 14.98
CA VAL A 209 -19.11 2.21 16.06
C VAL A 209 -20.47 1.53 16.09
N LYS A 210 -20.52 0.24 15.75
CA LYS A 210 -21.74 -0.54 15.95
C LYS A 210 -22.01 -0.58 17.45
N GLN A 211 -23.09 0.06 17.88
CA GLN A 211 -23.60 -0.12 19.23
C GLN A 211 -24.09 -1.58 19.30
N THR A 212 -23.38 -2.40 20.07
CA THR A 212 -23.79 -3.76 20.46
C THR A 212 -24.55 -3.71 21.76
#